data_AF-A0A920BMQ7-F1
#
_entry.id   AF-A0A920BMQ7-F1
#
_cell.length_a   1.000
_cell.length_b   1.000
_cell.length_c   1.000
_cell.angle_alpha   90.00
_cell.angle_beta   90.00
_cell.angle_gamma   90.00
#
_symmetry.space_group_name_H-M   'P 1'
#
loop_
_entity.id
_entity.type
_entity.pdbx_description
1 polymer ?
#
loop_
_entity_poly.entity_id
_entity_poly.type
_entity_poly.pdbx_seq_one_letter_code
_entity_poly.pdbx_strand_id
1 'polypeptide(L)'
;MEPHPHGRVRGSLAEESIAKGAHVLLAPTINLHRNPLGGRNFECYSEDPYLTGTLAAGYINGVQSQHVAVTAKHFVANDSEFERNSIDSQVDERTLREVYLLPFEHAVKDGNAWGIMSSYNRINGTFASEHEWLLKTVLREQWGFDGFVVSDWFAADQQDHQSKPG
;
A
#
# COMPACT_ATOMS: atom_id res chain seq x y z
N MET A 1 -9.88 17.38 25.41
CA MET A 1 -9.74 15.93 25.17
C MET A 1 -8.27 15.65 25.00
N GLU A 2 -7.67 14.74 25.77
CA GLU A 2 -6.29 14.32 25.50
C GLU A 2 -6.21 13.62 24.14
N PRO A 3 -5.15 13.82 23.35
CA PRO A 3 -4.98 13.09 22.10
C PRO A 3 -4.71 11.62 22.42
N HIS A 4 -5.58 10.74 21.90
CA HIS A 4 -5.43 9.27 21.93
C HIS A 4 -3.98 8.89 21.58
N PRO A 5 -3.36 7.87 22.22
CA PRO A 5 -1.92 7.56 22.05
C PRO A 5 -1.47 7.44 20.59
N HIS A 6 -2.32 6.92 19.70
CA HIS A 6 -2.07 6.86 18.26
C HIS A 6 -1.94 8.22 17.58
N GLY A 7 -2.67 9.24 18.03
CA GLY A 7 -2.56 10.62 17.51
C GLY A 7 -1.19 11.23 17.79
N ARG A 8 -0.60 10.94 18.96
CA ARG A 8 0.73 11.44 19.34
C ARG A 8 1.82 10.83 18.46
N VAL A 9 1.79 9.50 18.24
CA VAL A 9 2.76 8.82 17.36
C VAL A 9 2.67 9.34 15.92
N ARG A 10 1.45 9.56 15.40
CA ARG A 10 1.24 10.07 14.03
C ARG A 10 1.77 11.49 13.86
N GLY A 11 1.56 12.36 14.85
CA GLY A 11 2.14 13.72 14.85
C GLY A 11 3.67 13.68 14.83
N SER A 12 4.28 12.87 15.69
CA SER A 12 5.74 12.74 15.75
C SER A 12 6.36 12.20 14.45
N LEU A 13 5.68 11.31 13.73
CA LEU A 13 6.17 10.81 12.43
C LEU A 13 6.21 11.92 11.37
N ALA A 14 5.24 12.83 11.39
CA ALA A 14 5.25 13.99 10.49
C ALA A 14 6.35 14.99 10.88
N GLU A 15 6.50 15.28 12.17
CA GLU A 15 7.58 16.13 12.70
C GLU A 15 8.97 15.62 12.29
N GLU A 16 9.20 14.31 12.43
CA GLU A 16 10.45 13.66 11.99
C GLU A 16 10.65 13.74 10.47
N SER A 17 9.59 13.58 9.69
CA SER A 17 9.66 13.72 8.22
C SER A 17 10.06 15.14 7.82
N ILE A 18 9.43 16.15 8.44
CA ILE A 18 9.75 17.56 8.25
C ILE A 18 11.19 17.86 8.66
N ALA A 19 11.63 17.35 9.81
CA ALA A 19 13.00 17.52 10.30
C ALA A 19 14.06 16.95 9.34
N LYS A 20 13.71 15.91 8.58
CA LYS A 20 14.57 15.31 7.53
C LYS A 20 14.38 15.94 6.14
N GLY A 21 13.52 16.95 6.00
CA GLY A 21 13.19 17.57 4.70
C GLY A 21 12.39 16.65 3.76
N ALA A 22 11.77 15.60 4.30
CA ALA A 22 10.95 14.66 3.55
C ALA A 22 9.50 15.14 3.49
N HIS A 23 8.99 15.33 2.27
CA HIS A 23 7.60 15.75 2.02
C HIS A 23 6.64 14.57 1.84
N VAL A 24 7.19 13.39 1.56
CA VAL A 24 6.44 12.15 1.34
C VAL A 24 7.01 11.05 2.21
N LEU A 25 6.15 10.43 3.01
CA LEU A 25 6.47 9.29 3.85
C LEU A 25 5.96 8.00 3.19
N LEU A 26 6.87 7.06 2.98
CA LEU A 26 6.61 5.77 2.34
C LEU A 26 6.10 4.74 3.36
N ALA A 27 4.94 5.03 3.92
CA ALA A 27 4.23 4.25 4.94
C ALA A 27 2.74 4.56 4.80
N PRO A 28 1.83 3.82 5.48
CA PRO A 28 2.08 2.56 6.18
C PRO A 28 2.18 1.37 5.23
N THR A 29 2.80 0.27 5.69
CA THR A 29 2.68 -1.02 5.01
C THR A 29 1.41 -1.72 5.49
N ILE A 30 0.53 -2.08 4.57
CA ILE A 30 -0.83 -2.59 4.82
C ILE A 30 -1.14 -3.86 4.02
N ASN A 31 -0.09 -4.60 3.64
CA ASN A 31 -0.23 -6.01 3.25
C ASN A 31 -0.67 -6.86 4.45
N LEU A 32 -1.19 -8.06 4.20
CA LEU A 32 -1.81 -8.88 5.25
C LEU A 32 -0.90 -10.03 5.64
N HIS A 33 -1.02 -10.45 6.91
CA HIS A 33 -0.31 -11.62 7.41
C HIS A 33 -0.96 -12.92 6.91
N ARG A 34 -0.91 -13.17 5.59
CA ARG A 34 -1.46 -14.40 4.99
C ARG A 34 -0.80 -15.65 5.58
N ASN A 35 0.48 -15.57 5.88
CA ASN A 35 1.26 -16.64 6.49
C ASN A 35 2.18 -16.06 7.58
N PRO A 36 2.29 -16.70 8.76
CA PRO A 36 3.15 -16.22 9.84
C PRO A 36 4.65 -16.13 9.47
N LEU A 37 5.09 -16.84 8.43
CA LEU A 37 6.46 -16.82 7.91
C LEU A 37 6.75 -15.63 6.97
N GLY A 38 5.79 -14.74 6.74
CA GLY A 38 5.97 -13.55 5.90
C GLY A 38 7.10 -12.66 6.44
N GLY A 39 8.17 -12.50 5.67
CA GLY A 39 9.38 -11.80 6.09
C GLY A 39 9.18 -10.31 6.42
N ARG A 40 8.05 -9.72 6.02
CA ARG A 40 7.66 -8.33 6.28
C ARG A 40 6.41 -8.19 7.14
N ASN A 41 5.92 -9.27 7.77
CA ASN A 41 4.77 -9.17 8.68
C ASN A 41 5.03 -8.17 9.83
N PHE A 42 6.29 -8.03 10.28
CA PHE A 42 6.63 -7.11 11.37
C PHE A 42 6.37 -5.62 11.05
N GLU A 43 6.28 -5.24 9.76
CA GLU A 43 5.97 -3.87 9.33
C GLU A 43 4.52 -3.69 8.89
N CYS A 44 3.75 -4.78 8.83
CA CYS A 44 2.32 -4.80 8.55
C CYS A 44 1.51 -4.78 9.85
N TYR A 45 0.19 -4.56 9.76
CA TYR A 45 -0.66 -4.45 10.94
C TYR A 45 -1.27 -5.79 11.40
N SER A 46 -2.00 -6.49 10.53
CA SER A 46 -2.78 -7.66 10.93
C SER A 46 -3.02 -8.64 9.77
N GLU A 47 -3.53 -9.82 10.09
CA GLU A 47 -4.21 -10.71 9.14
C GLU A 47 -5.64 -10.24 8.83
N ASP A 48 -6.26 -9.47 9.72
CA ASP A 48 -7.62 -8.97 9.54
C ASP A 48 -7.64 -7.71 8.66
N PRO A 49 -8.38 -7.72 7.54
CA PRO A 49 -8.35 -6.62 6.58
C PRO A 49 -9.06 -5.36 7.10
N TYR A 50 -10.11 -5.51 7.91
CA TYR A 50 -10.86 -4.38 8.46
C TYR A 50 -10.06 -3.62 9.51
N LEU A 51 -9.41 -4.34 10.42
CA LEU A 51 -8.50 -3.77 11.42
C LEU A 51 -7.32 -3.07 10.74
N THR A 52 -6.71 -3.72 9.75
CA THR A 52 -5.60 -3.15 8.97
C THR A 52 -6.03 -1.84 8.29
N GLY A 53 -7.17 -1.84 7.60
CA GLY A 53 -7.73 -0.65 6.95
C GLY A 53 -8.06 0.49 7.92
N THR A 54 -8.69 0.16 9.06
CA THR A 54 -9.05 1.15 10.09
C THR A 54 -7.82 1.82 10.70
N LEU A 55 -6.79 1.03 11.01
CA LEU A 55 -5.53 1.56 11.54
C LEU A 55 -4.78 2.41 10.50
N ALA A 56 -4.77 1.95 9.24
CA ALA A 56 -4.16 2.66 8.12
C ALA A 56 -4.84 4.02 7.89
N ALA A 57 -6.16 4.07 7.80
CA ALA A 57 -6.91 5.31 7.62
C ALA A 57 -6.61 6.33 8.73
N GLY A 58 -6.55 5.87 9.98
CA GLY A 58 -6.14 6.71 11.09
C GLY A 58 -4.69 7.21 10.96
N TYR A 59 -3.77 6.33 10.57
CA TYR A 59 -2.35 6.67 10.36
C TYR A 59 -2.20 7.77 9.32
N ILE A 60 -2.82 7.57 8.16
CA ILE A 60 -2.78 8.47 7.01
C ILE A 60 -3.32 9.85 7.41
N ASN A 61 -4.54 9.91 7.97
CA ASN A 61 -5.13 11.17 8.42
C ASN A 61 -4.24 11.90 9.44
N GLY A 62 -3.63 11.17 10.37
CA GLY A 62 -2.78 11.77 11.40
C GLY A 62 -1.51 12.40 10.83
N VAL A 63 -0.78 11.70 9.97
CA VAL A 63 0.45 12.22 9.37
C VAL A 63 0.14 13.35 8.37
N GLN A 64 -0.87 13.17 7.51
CA GLN A 64 -1.25 14.18 6.51
C GLN A 64 -1.84 15.45 7.13
N SER A 65 -2.38 15.40 8.35
CA SER A 65 -2.82 16.60 9.08
C SER A 65 -1.69 17.61 9.34
N GLN A 66 -0.43 17.18 9.23
CA GLN A 66 0.78 18.01 9.37
C GLN A 66 1.44 18.29 8.02
N HIS A 67 0.70 18.16 6.91
CA HIS A 67 1.16 18.45 5.54
C HIS A 67 2.33 17.58 5.03
N VAL A 68 2.46 16.36 5.54
CA VAL A 68 3.37 15.33 5.00
C VAL A 68 2.54 14.29 4.25
N ALA A 69 2.83 14.07 2.98
CA ALA A 69 2.13 13.09 2.15
C ALA A 69 2.41 11.67 2.65
N VAL A 70 1.42 10.78 2.56
CA VAL A 70 1.55 9.37 2.97
C VAL A 70 1.36 8.47 1.75
N THR A 71 2.19 7.44 1.62
CA THR A 71 2.13 6.47 0.52
C THR A 71 1.86 5.07 1.05
N ALA A 72 0.59 4.66 1.06
CA ALA A 72 0.20 3.33 1.53
C ALA A 72 0.73 2.24 0.57
N LYS A 73 1.26 1.16 1.13
CA LYS A 73 2.02 0.15 0.36
C LYS A 73 1.82 -1.28 0.88
N HIS A 74 2.05 -2.33 0.11
CA HIS A 74 2.35 -2.36 -1.33
C HIS A 74 1.13 -2.91 -2.06
N PHE A 75 0.57 -2.13 -2.96
CA PHE A 75 -0.67 -2.41 -3.69
C PHE A 75 -0.38 -3.35 -4.89
N VAL A 76 -0.70 -4.64 -4.84
CA VAL A 76 -1.40 -5.38 -3.77
C VAL A 76 -0.89 -6.82 -3.70
N ALA A 77 -1.28 -7.57 -2.66
CA ALA A 77 -0.99 -9.00 -2.50
C ALA A 77 0.51 -9.35 -2.50
N ASN A 78 1.32 -8.47 -1.91
CA ASN A 78 2.76 -8.65 -1.68
C ASN A 78 3.01 -9.28 -0.31
N ASP A 79 2.46 -10.47 -0.08
CA ASP A 79 2.43 -11.09 1.26
C ASP A 79 3.54 -12.15 1.45
N SER A 80 4.50 -12.23 0.52
CA SER A 80 5.64 -13.14 0.55
C SER A 80 6.90 -12.46 -0.01
N GLU A 81 8.00 -12.61 0.70
CA GLU A 81 9.32 -12.14 0.24
C GLU A 81 9.98 -13.11 -0.75
N PHE A 82 9.52 -14.37 -0.79
CA PHE A 82 10.03 -15.36 -1.73
C PHE A 82 9.77 -14.90 -3.17
N GLU A 83 10.84 -14.67 -3.92
CA GLU A 83 10.81 -14.23 -5.31
C GLU A 83 9.85 -13.05 -5.56
N ARG A 84 9.75 -12.10 -4.62
CA ARG A 84 8.73 -11.04 -4.67
C ARG A 84 8.71 -10.20 -5.96
N ASN A 85 9.82 -10.15 -6.70
CA ASN A 85 9.96 -9.46 -7.99
C ASN A 85 9.45 -10.26 -9.20
N SER A 86 9.10 -11.53 -9.02
CA SER A 86 8.68 -12.42 -10.12
C SER A 86 7.52 -13.34 -9.75
N ILE A 87 7.23 -13.56 -8.47
CA ILE A 87 6.13 -14.39 -8.01
C ILE A 87 4.80 -13.85 -8.53
N ASP A 88 3.89 -14.78 -8.81
CA ASP A 88 2.54 -14.49 -9.24
C ASP A 88 1.53 -14.89 -8.18
N SER A 89 0.89 -13.88 -7.57
CA SER A 89 -0.16 -14.05 -6.59
C SER A 89 -1.47 -14.38 -7.31
N GLN A 90 -1.80 -15.68 -7.35
CA GLN A 90 -3.04 -16.20 -7.94
C GLN A 90 -4.18 -16.14 -6.91
N VAL A 91 -5.11 -15.20 -7.12
CA VAL A 91 -6.19 -14.87 -6.18
C VAL A 91 -7.47 -14.57 -6.95
N ASP A 92 -8.59 -15.19 -6.58
CA ASP A 92 -9.88 -14.89 -7.19
C ASP A 92 -10.36 -13.48 -6.82
N GLU A 93 -11.19 -12.87 -7.67
CA GLU A 93 -11.60 -11.47 -7.48
C GLU A 93 -12.31 -11.23 -6.14
N ARG A 94 -13.11 -12.19 -5.66
CA ARG A 94 -13.83 -12.03 -4.40
C ARG A 94 -12.85 -11.94 -3.24
N THR A 95 -11.91 -12.88 -3.14
CA THR A 95 -10.85 -12.83 -2.13
C THR A 95 -10.00 -11.58 -2.29
N LEU A 96 -9.67 -11.20 -3.53
CA LEU A 96 -8.90 -9.98 -3.80
C LEU A 96 -9.62 -8.74 -3.25
N ARG A 97 -10.93 -8.61 -3.45
CA ARG A 97 -11.75 -7.49 -2.97
C ARG A 97 -11.98 -7.51 -1.46
N GLU A 98 -12.45 -8.63 -0.93
CA GLU A 98 -12.87 -8.75 0.47
C GLU A 98 -11.69 -8.77 1.45
N VAL A 99 -10.50 -9.17 0.98
CA VAL A 99 -9.31 -9.36 1.83
C VAL A 99 -8.21 -8.37 1.47
N TYR A 100 -7.55 -8.53 0.32
CA TYR A 100 -6.29 -7.81 0.07
C TYR A 100 -6.48 -6.35 -0.35
N LEU A 101 -7.59 -6.03 -1.03
CA LEU A 101 -7.90 -4.66 -1.48
C LEU A 101 -8.58 -3.84 -0.38
N LEU A 102 -9.31 -4.47 0.56
CA LEU A 102 -10.08 -3.76 1.57
C LEU A 102 -9.25 -2.77 2.40
N PRO A 103 -8.02 -3.09 2.89
CA PRO A 103 -7.19 -2.11 3.57
C PRO A 103 -6.84 -0.88 2.73
N PHE A 104 -6.62 -1.06 1.42
CA PHE A 104 -6.32 0.03 0.51
C PHE A 104 -7.57 0.85 0.16
N GLU A 105 -8.73 0.21 0.07
CA GLU A 105 -10.01 0.92 -0.07
C GLU A 105 -10.24 1.86 1.11
N HIS A 106 -10.02 1.39 2.34
CA HIS A 106 -10.06 2.23 3.54
C HIS A 106 -8.98 3.33 3.50
N ALA A 107 -7.75 3.01 3.08
CA ALA A 107 -6.68 4.01 2.96
C ALA A 107 -7.07 5.17 2.02
N VAL A 108 -7.76 4.86 0.91
CA VAL A 108 -8.24 5.85 -0.05
C VAL A 108 -9.47 6.58 0.48
N LYS A 109 -10.55 5.86 0.81
CA LYS A 109 -11.87 6.44 1.09
C LYS A 109 -11.98 7.06 2.47
N ASP A 110 -11.36 6.45 3.48
CA ASP A 110 -11.44 6.90 4.88
C ASP A 110 -10.17 7.65 5.29
N GLY A 111 -9.01 7.22 4.75
CA GLY A 111 -7.70 7.79 5.04
C GLY A 111 -7.36 9.03 4.20
N ASN A 112 -7.99 9.21 3.03
CA ASN A 112 -7.62 10.23 2.05
C ASN A 112 -6.13 10.18 1.67
N ALA A 113 -5.57 8.98 1.50
CA ALA A 113 -4.17 8.82 1.12
C ALA A 113 -3.81 9.68 -0.11
N TRP A 114 -2.66 10.35 -0.07
CA TRP A 114 -2.16 11.10 -1.23
C TRP A 114 -1.33 10.25 -2.19
N GLY A 115 -0.76 9.16 -1.68
CA GLY A 115 0.08 8.24 -2.44
C GLY A 115 -0.32 6.77 -2.25
N ILE A 116 -0.16 6.00 -3.32
CA ILE A 116 -0.19 4.53 -3.30
C ILE A 116 1.09 4.02 -3.95
N MET A 117 1.71 3.00 -3.36
CA MET A 117 2.86 2.33 -3.96
C MET A 117 2.44 0.97 -4.50
N SER A 118 2.63 0.73 -5.79
CA SER A 118 2.36 -0.58 -6.39
C SER A 118 3.38 -1.61 -5.92
N SER A 119 2.97 -2.86 -5.74
CA SER A 119 3.86 -3.95 -5.35
C SER A 119 4.78 -4.43 -6.48
N TYR A 120 5.74 -5.26 -6.09
CA TYR A 120 6.67 -5.93 -7.00
C TYR A 120 6.04 -7.09 -7.78
N ASN A 121 5.15 -7.84 -7.14
CA ASN A 121 4.67 -9.12 -7.64
C ASN A 121 3.66 -8.96 -8.78
N ARG A 122 3.37 -10.09 -9.44
CA ARG A 122 2.22 -10.22 -10.34
C ARG A 122 0.96 -10.56 -9.56
N ILE A 123 -0.19 -10.14 -10.08
CA ILE A 123 -1.52 -10.55 -9.65
C ILE A 123 -2.17 -11.18 -10.87
N ASN A 124 -2.48 -12.47 -10.78
CA ASN A 124 -3.10 -13.23 -11.86
C ASN A 124 -2.38 -13.04 -13.21
N GLY A 125 -1.05 -13.05 -13.21
CA GLY A 125 -0.20 -13.00 -14.40
C GLY A 125 0.28 -11.62 -14.84
N THR A 126 -0.23 -10.53 -14.26
CA THR A 126 0.15 -9.14 -14.65
C THR A 126 0.85 -8.43 -13.50
N PHE A 127 1.95 -7.70 -13.76
CA PHE A 127 2.65 -6.96 -12.71
C PHE A 127 1.76 -5.88 -12.09
N ALA A 128 1.78 -5.75 -10.76
CA ALA A 128 0.92 -4.78 -10.07
C ALA A 128 1.13 -3.33 -10.55
N SER A 129 2.37 -3.00 -10.96
CA SER A 129 2.79 -1.69 -11.47
C SER A 129 2.24 -1.35 -12.87
N GLU A 130 1.70 -2.32 -13.62
CA GLU A 130 1.09 -2.12 -14.95
C GLU A 130 -0.35 -2.67 -15.05
N HIS A 131 -0.89 -3.16 -13.95
CA HIS A 131 -2.18 -3.86 -13.93
C HIS A 131 -3.35 -2.87 -14.11
N GLU A 132 -3.79 -2.64 -15.36
CA GLU A 132 -4.80 -1.63 -15.70
C GLU A 132 -6.07 -1.76 -14.85
N TRP A 133 -6.59 -2.98 -14.67
CA TRP A 133 -7.79 -3.18 -13.84
C TRP A 133 -7.59 -2.75 -12.38
N LEU A 134 -6.40 -2.96 -11.78
CA LEU A 134 -6.12 -2.51 -10.42
C LEU A 134 -5.92 -0.99 -10.38
N LEU A 135 -5.03 -0.47 -11.22
CA LEU A 135 -4.55 0.91 -11.13
C LEU A 135 -5.51 1.94 -11.69
N LYS A 136 -6.37 1.56 -12.63
CA LYS A 136 -7.33 2.44 -13.28
C LYS A 136 -8.75 2.08 -12.86
N THR A 137 -9.20 0.86 -13.14
CA THR A 137 -10.61 0.50 -12.88
C THR A 137 -10.93 0.47 -11.39
N VAL A 138 -10.19 -0.27 -10.57
CA VAL A 138 -10.46 -0.33 -9.13
C VAL A 138 -10.06 0.99 -8.46
N LEU A 139 -8.80 1.39 -8.58
CA LEU A 139 -8.26 2.50 -7.81
C LEU A 139 -8.85 3.87 -8.22
N ARG A 140 -8.91 4.18 -9.52
CA ARG A 140 -9.38 5.50 -10.00
C ARG A 140 -10.88 5.53 -10.20
N GLU A 141 -11.42 4.60 -10.98
CA GLU A 141 -12.82 4.66 -11.41
C GLU A 141 -13.79 4.22 -10.30
N GLN A 142 -13.49 3.15 -9.55
CA GLN A 142 -14.37 2.64 -8.50
C GLN A 142 -14.18 3.33 -7.15
N TRP A 143 -12.93 3.64 -6.77
CA TRP A 143 -12.65 4.27 -5.48
C TRP A 143 -12.49 5.78 -5.53
N GLY A 144 -12.33 6.36 -6.72
CA GLY A 144 -12.18 7.81 -6.89
C GLY A 144 -10.83 8.35 -6.44
N PHE A 145 -9.78 7.52 -6.35
CA PHE A 145 -8.45 7.98 -5.97
C PHE A 145 -7.92 9.00 -6.98
N ASP A 146 -7.50 10.17 -6.52
CA ASP A 146 -6.97 11.27 -7.34
C ASP A 146 -5.50 11.61 -7.01
N GLY A 147 -4.91 10.91 -6.04
CA GLY A 147 -3.51 11.05 -5.64
C GLY A 147 -2.51 10.47 -6.65
N PHE A 148 -1.25 10.30 -6.25
CA PHE A 148 -0.21 9.74 -7.12
C PHE A 148 -0.01 8.23 -6.87
N VAL A 149 0.42 7.51 -7.90
CA VAL A 149 0.93 6.13 -7.77
C VAL A 149 2.42 6.14 -8.08
N VAL A 150 3.21 5.49 -7.24
CA VAL A 150 4.62 5.21 -7.48
C VAL A 150 4.86 3.71 -7.54
N SER A 151 5.85 3.27 -8.31
CA SER A 151 6.30 1.89 -8.23
C SER A 151 7.08 1.65 -6.95
N ASP A 152 7.15 0.41 -6.48
CA ASP A 152 8.26 0.01 -5.61
C ASP A 152 9.59 0.13 -6.36
N TRP A 153 10.70 0.11 -5.64
CA TRP A 153 12.03 0.46 -6.11
C TRP A 153 12.45 -0.54 -7.19
N PHE A 154 12.69 -0.09 -8.43
CA PHE A 154 13.03 -0.94 -9.57
C PHE A 154 11.91 -1.88 -10.06
N ALA A 155 10.69 -1.79 -9.51
CA ALA A 155 9.56 -2.61 -9.99
C ALA A 155 9.10 -2.20 -11.41
N ALA A 156 9.38 -0.96 -11.83
CA ALA A 156 9.18 -0.52 -13.20
C ALA A 156 10.23 -1.12 -14.17
N ASP A 157 11.48 -1.28 -13.75
CA ASP A 157 12.55 -1.80 -14.63
C ASP A 157 12.38 -3.30 -14.95
N GLN A 158 11.76 -4.07 -14.06
CA GLN A 158 11.42 -5.48 -14.32
C GLN A 158 10.47 -5.63 -15.53
N GLN A 159 9.69 -4.59 -15.84
CA GLN A 159 8.80 -4.53 -17.02
C GLN A 159 9.64 -4.48 -18.32
N ASP A 160 10.65 -3.62 -18.35
CA ASP A 160 11.50 -3.41 -19.53
C ASP A 160 12.37 -4.62 -19.86
N HIS A 161 12.82 -5.37 -18.85
CA HIS A 161 13.65 -6.54 -19.05
C HIS A 161 12.88 -7.78 -19.51
N GLN A 162 11.55 -7.87 -19.27
CA GLN A 162 10.73 -9.01 -19.72
C GLN A 162 9.93 -8.73 -21.00
N SER A 163 9.76 -7.46 -21.38
CA SER A 163 9.11 -7.04 -22.65
C SER A 163 10.03 -7.11 -23.88
N LYS A 164 11.32 -7.43 -23.69
CA LYS A 164 12.26 -7.71 -24.80
C LYS A 164 12.78 -9.15 -24.75
N PRO A 165 12.29 -10.06 -25.60
CA PRO A 165 13.10 -11.19 -26.03
C PRO A 165 14.05 -10.67 -27.13
N GLY A 166 15.21 -10.15 -26.73
CA GLY A 166 16.23 -9.61 -27.64
C GLY A 166 17.31 -8.81 -26.94
#